data_AF-A0A0F9QSJ6-F1
#
_entry.id   AF-A0A0F9QSJ6-F1
#
_cell.length_a   1.000
_cell.length_b   1.000
_cell.length_c   1.000
_cell.angle_alpha   90.00
_cell.angle_beta   90.00
_cell.angle_gamma   90.00
#
_symmetry.space_group_name_H-M   'P 1'
#
loop_
_entity.id
_entity.type
_entity.pdbx_description
1 polymer ?
#
loop_
_entity_poly.entity_id
_entity_poly.type
_entity_poly.pdbx_seq_one_letter_code
_entity_poly.pdbx_strand_id
1 'polypeptide(L)' 'MDKLLFDTKNQLKNKKSQDNLYGFNLFLHESALNELKYSEEEMKLVLETQKILGDRNIKITTTCVRVPVLRAHSIALN' A
#
# COMPACT_ATOMS: atom_id res chain seq x y z
N MET A 1 5.30 -5.83 10.81
CA MET A 1 4.27 -5.49 11.82
C MET A 1 4.90 -4.73 12.99
N ASP A 2 6.03 -5.22 13.51
CA ASP A 2 6.72 -4.60 14.65
C ASP A 2 7.21 -3.17 14.40
N LYS A 3 7.64 -2.87 13.16
CA LYS A 3 8.05 -1.51 12.76
C LYS A 3 6.94 -0.47 12.97
N LEU A 4 5.71 -0.77 12.56
CA LEU A 4 4.58 0.15 12.74
C LEU A 4 4.32 0.45 14.23
N LEU A 5 4.36 -0.58 15.08
CA LEU A 5 4.16 -0.41 16.51
C LEU A 5 5.30 0.37 17.17
N PHE A 6 6.54 0.08 16.76
CA PHE A 6 7.74 0.77 17.22
C PHE A 6 7.72 2.25 16.83
N ASP A 7 7.50 2.55 15.55
CA ASP A 7 7.45 3.92 15.01
C ASP A 7 6.35 4.73 15.71
N THR A 8 5.16 4.16 15.84
CA THR A 8 4.02 4.81 16.52
C THR A 8 4.35 5.10 17.98
N LYS A 9 4.95 4.16 18.72
CA LYS A 9 5.35 4.36 20.12
C LYS A 9 6.43 5.44 20.27
N ASN A 10 7.37 5.52 19.33
CA ASN A 10 8.44 6.52 19.37
C ASN A 10 7.92 7.93 19.07
N GLN A 11 7.03 8.05 18.07
CA GLN A 11 6.37 9.32 17.74
C GLN A 11 5.50 9.81 18.89
N LEU A 12 4.72 8.94 19.54
CA LEU A 12 3.94 9.29 20.73
C LEU A 12 4.80 9.76 21.91
N LYS A 13 6.07 9.37 21.96
CA LYS A 13 7.03 9.79 23.00
C LYS A 13 7.85 11.03 22.61
N ASN A 14 7.49 11.73 21.52
CA ASN A 14 8.18 12.92 21.00
C ASN A 14 9.69 12.73 20.79
N LYS A 15 10.14 11.50 20.48
CA LYS A 15 11.53 11.26 20.11
C LYS A 15 11.73 11.65 18.64
N LYS A 16 12.82 12.36 18.32
CA LYS A 16 13.26 12.58 16.93
C LYS A 16 13.41 11.21 16.28
N SER A 17 12.53 10.92 15.34
CA SER A 17 12.48 9.64 14.64
C SER A 17 13.17 9.76 13.28
N GLN A 18 13.83 8.67 12.88
CA GLN A 18 14.47 8.48 11.58
C GLN A 18 13.49 8.59 10.39
N ASP A 19 14.05 8.78 9.20
CA ASP A 19 13.36 8.78 7.91
C ASP A 19 12.60 7.46 7.64
N ASN A 20 11.50 7.55 6.89
CA ASN A 20 10.58 6.45 6.51
C ASN A 20 9.82 5.80 7.68
N LEU A 21 9.00 6.63 8.33
CA LEU A 21 8.06 6.30 9.39
C LEU A 21 6.80 5.61 8.86
N TYR A 22 6.44 4.49 9.48
CA TYR A 22 5.17 3.81 9.25
C TYR A 22 4.06 4.36 10.15
N GLY A 23 4.40 4.85 11.35
CA GLY A 23 3.46 5.45 12.28
C GLY A 23 2.95 6.81 11.80
N PHE A 24 1.63 7.03 11.94
CA PHE A 24 0.93 8.26 11.53
C PHE A 24 1.21 8.71 10.08
N ASN A 25 1.48 7.77 9.18
CA ASN A 25 1.84 8.06 7.79
C ASN A 25 1.01 7.25 6.79
N LEU A 26 0.91 7.76 5.57
CA LEU A 26 0.30 7.12 4.41
C LEU A 26 1.31 7.15 3.27
N PHE A 27 1.58 6.01 2.65
CA PHE A 27 2.56 5.93 1.57
C PHE A 27 2.16 4.87 0.55
N LEU A 28 2.63 5.01 -0.68
CA LEU A 28 2.44 3.97 -1.69
C LEU A 28 3.17 2.69 -1.28
N HIS A 29 2.69 1.54 -1.74
CA HIS A 29 3.38 0.29 -1.47
C HIS A 29 4.87 0.36 -1.88
N GLU A 30 5.78 -0.17 -1.07
CA GLU A 30 7.25 -0.10 -1.28
C GLU A 30 7.76 -0.99 -2.44
N SER A 31 6.89 -1.35 -3.39
CA SER A 31 7.30 -2.09 -4.57
C SER A 31 7.88 -1.16 -5.64
N ALA A 32 8.71 -1.73 -6.52
CA ALA A 32 9.26 -0.99 -7.64
C ALA A 32 8.14 -0.43 -8.53
N LEU A 33 8.35 0.77 -9.04
CA LEU A 33 7.48 1.35 -10.05
C LEU A 33 7.91 0.83 -11.42
N ASN A 34 6.95 0.45 -12.26
CA ASN A 34 7.19 0.16 -13.66
C ASN A 34 7.40 1.45 -14.48
N GLU A 35 7.66 1.31 -15.78
CA GLU A 35 7.87 2.44 -16.70
C GLU A 35 6.67 3.42 -16.76
N LEU A 36 5.47 2.91 -16.46
CA LEU A 36 4.22 3.67 -16.41
C LEU A 36 3.92 4.24 -15.02
N LYS A 37 4.86 4.13 -14.07
CA LYS A 37 4.76 4.59 -12.68
C LYS A 37 3.68 3.91 -11.84
N TYR A 38 3.29 2.69 -12.20
CA TYR A 38 2.48 1.83 -11.34
C TYR A 38 3.40 0.97 -10.48
N SER A 39 3.02 0.82 -9.21
CA SER A 39 3.63 -0.17 -8.32
C SER A 39 3.28 -1.59 -8.75
N GLU A 40 4.10 -2.56 -8.36
CA GLU A 40 3.80 -3.97 -8.64
C GLU A 40 2.46 -4.42 -8.05
N GLU A 41 2.05 -3.85 -6.91
CA GLU A 41 0.81 -4.25 -6.25
C GLU A 41 -0.43 -3.78 -7.02
N GLU A 42 -0.37 -2.56 -7.58
CA GLU A 42 -1.42 -2.05 -8.46
C GLU A 42 -1.49 -2.88 -9.75
N MET A 43 -0.35 -3.25 -10.32
CA MET A 43 -0.34 -4.07 -11.52
C MET A 43 -0.85 -5.50 -11.28
N LYS A 44 -0.54 -6.09 -10.12
CA LYS A 44 -1.11 -7.39 -9.72
C LYS A 44 -2.63 -7.31 -9.65
N LEU A 45 -3.20 -6.29 -9.01
CA LEU A 45 -4.65 -6.14 -8.95
C LEU A 45 -5.29 -6.09 -10.34
N VAL A 46 -4.68 -5.38 -11.30
CA VAL A 46 -5.17 -5.34 -12.69
C VAL A 46 -5.10 -6.72 -13.34
N LEU A 47 -3.91 -7.34 -13.35
CA LEU A 47 -3.66 -8.58 -14.10
C LEU A 47 -4.35 -9.80 -13.47
N GLU A 48 -4.36 -9.89 -12.14
CA GLU A 48 -5.00 -10.98 -11.41
C GLU A 48 -6.52 -10.90 -11.53
N THR A 49 -7.12 -9.70 -11.46
CA THR A 49 -8.57 -9.55 -11.66
C THR A 49 -8.98 -10.01 -13.06
N GLN A 50 -8.27 -9.57 -14.10
CA GLN A 50 -8.53 -10.01 -15.47
C GLN A 50 -8.37 -11.53 -15.64
N LYS A 51 -7.35 -12.11 -15.01
CA LYS A 51 -7.10 -13.56 -15.07
C LYS A 51 -8.17 -14.36 -14.32
N ILE A 52 -8.54 -13.94 -13.11
CA ILE A 52 -9.52 -14.63 -12.25
C ILE A 52 -10.92 -14.56 -12.86
N LEU A 53 -11.30 -13.41 -13.40
CA LEU A 53 -12.62 -13.22 -14.02
C LEU A 53 -12.67 -13.70 -15.47
N GLY A 54 -11.54 -14.09 -16.05
CA GLY A 54 -11.46 -14.63 -17.41
C GLY A 54 -11.71 -13.60 -18.52
N ASP A 55 -11.64 -12.31 -18.23
CA ASP A 55 -11.89 -11.23 -19.18
C ASP A 55 -10.77 -10.18 -19.17
N ARG A 56 -10.01 -10.14 -20.27
CA ARG A 56 -8.91 -9.18 -20.49
C ARG A 56 -9.39 -7.79 -20.88
N ASN A 57 -10.67 -7.61 -21.21
CA ASN A 57 -11.24 -6.31 -21.59
C ASN A 57 -11.68 -5.49 -20.37
N ILE A 58 -11.68 -6.08 -19.16
CA ILE A 58 -11.96 -5.37 -17.91
C ILE A 58 -10.93 -4.25 -17.74
N LYS A 59 -11.43 -3.01 -17.75
CA LYS A 59 -10.63 -1.80 -17.51
C LYS A 59 -10.78 -1.38 -16.06
N ILE A 60 -9.76 -1.68 -15.27
CA ILE A 60 -9.66 -1.22 -13.88
C ILE A 60 -8.35 -0.47 -13.69
N THR A 61 -8.38 0.50 -12.79
CA THR A 61 -7.19 1.14 -12.23
C THR A 61 -7.28 1.06 -10.72
N THR A 62 -6.14 1.02 -10.06
CA THR A 62 -6.06 0.90 -8.60
C THR A 62 -4.96 1.79 -8.07
N THR A 63 -5.10 2.20 -6.81
CA THR A 63 -4.04 2.88 -6.07
C THR A 63 -3.82 2.15 -4.76
N CYS A 64 -2.60 1.63 -4.55
CA CYS A 64 -2.28 0.80 -3.38
C CYS A 64 -1.54 1.62 -2.32
N VAL A 65 -2.29 2.07 -1.31
CA VAL A 65 -1.77 2.87 -0.20
C VAL A 65 -1.61 2.01 1.05
N ARG A 66 -0.42 2.04 1.65
CA ARG A 66 -0.17 1.50 2.98
C ARG A 66 -0.64 2.50 4.03
N VAL A 67 -1.44 2.01 4.97
CA VAL A 67 -2.00 2.78 6.08
C VAL A 67 -1.59 2.15 7.41
N PRO A 68 -1.57 2.90 8.53
CA PRO A 68 -1.05 2.42 9.82
C PRO A 68 -2.05 1.51 10.54
N VAL A 69 -2.45 0.42 9.88
CA VAL A 69 -3.29 -0.65 10.44
C VAL A 69 -2.48 -1.95 10.57
N LEU A 70 -2.67 -2.67 11.67
CA LEU A 70 -1.89 -3.88 11.95
C LEU A 70 -2.26 -5.04 11.04
N ARG A 71 -3.55 -5.18 10.73
CA ARG A 71 -4.13 -6.31 10.02
C ARG A 71 -5.35 -5.86 9.23
N ALA A 72 -5.71 -6.67 8.23
CA ALA A 72 -6.77 -6.46 7.26
C ALA A 72 -6.51 -5.30 6.28
N HIS A 73 -7.14 -5.43 5.12
CA HIS A 73 -7.17 -4.41 4.08
C HIS A 73 -8.57 -3.81 3.99
N SER A 74 -8.63 -2.57 3.54
CA SER A 74 -9.88 -1.89 3.21
C SER A 74 -9.75 -1.39 1.78
N ILE A 75 -10.84 -1.52 1.03
CA ILE A 75 -10.89 -1.13 -0.38
C ILE A 75 -12.10 -0.22 -0.55
N ALA A 76 -11.86 0.96 -1.13
CA ALA A 76 -12.92 1.83 -1.61
C ALA A 76 -13.09 1.60 -3.12
N LEU A 77 -14.32 1.31 -3.56
CA LEU A 77 -14.66 1.01 -4.94
C LEU A 77 -15.69 2.03 -5.46
N ASN A 78 -15.65 2.31 -6.77
CA ASN A 78 -16.58 3.17 -7.51
C ASN A 78 -16.94 2.50 -8.84
#